data_AF-A0A9X2NDZ9-F1
#
_entry.id   AF-A0A9X2NDZ9-F1
#
_cell.length_a   1.000
_cell.length_b   1.000
_cell.length_c   1.000
_cell.angle_alpha   90.00
_cell.angle_beta   90.00
_cell.angle_gamma   90.00
#
_symmetry.space_group_name_H-M   'P 1'
#
loop_
_entity.id
_entity.type
_entity.pdbx_description
1 polymer ?
#
loop_
_entity_poly.entity_id
_entity_poly.type
_entity_poly.pdbx_seq_one_letter_code
_entity_poly.pdbx_strand_id
1 'polypeptide(L)'
;MCIGLTAAAHEHFRELTLLRRVRDHIDRNHACPLDLDALAQTVNLPTPRFVDRFMQAYGLSPQDYHRRARVPAEHLIPEPR
;
A
#
# COMPACT_ATOMS: atom_id res chain seq x y z
N MET A 1 25.96 1.31 -21.42
CA MET A 1 24.53 1.62 -21.69
C MET A 1 23.78 1.58 -20.37
N CYS A 2 23.43 2.72 -19.78
CA CYS A 2 22.84 2.82 -18.44
C CYS A 2 21.30 2.88 -18.45
N ILE A 3 20.66 2.34 -19.49
CA ILE A 3 19.21 2.46 -19.72
C ILE A 3 18.39 1.64 -18.68
N GLY A 4 19.04 0.73 -17.94
CA GLY A 4 18.38 -0.08 -16.91
C GLY A 4 18.00 0.68 -15.63
N LEU A 5 18.76 1.73 -15.26
CA LEU A 5 18.54 2.41 -13.98
C LEU A 5 17.30 3.31 -14.00
N THR A 6 17.03 3.95 -15.13
CA THR A 6 15.85 4.82 -15.31
C THR A 6 14.55 4.03 -15.41
N ALA A 7 14.58 2.86 -16.07
CA ALA A 7 13.42 1.96 -16.14
C ALA A 7 13.04 1.41 -14.76
N ALA A 8 14.02 0.95 -13.97
CA ALA A 8 13.79 0.47 -12.61
C ALA A 8 13.31 1.59 -11.67
N ALA A 9 13.88 2.79 -11.79
CA ALA A 9 13.41 3.95 -11.02
C ALA A 9 11.96 4.33 -11.40
N HIS A 10 11.62 4.37 -12.68
CA HIS A 10 10.24 4.64 -13.13
C HIS A 10 9.24 3.58 -12.66
N GLU A 11 9.63 2.31 -12.64
CA GLU A 11 8.79 1.23 -12.10
C GLU A 11 8.57 1.43 -10.59
N HIS A 12 9.64 1.73 -9.85
CA HIS A 12 9.56 2.02 -8.42
C HIS A 12 8.66 3.24 -8.11
N PHE A 13 8.80 4.35 -8.85
CA PHE A 13 7.93 5.52 -8.68
C PHE A 13 6.46 5.23 -9.00
N ARG A 14 6.20 4.39 -10.01
CA ARG A 14 4.84 3.93 -10.32
C ARG A 14 4.29 3.06 -9.19
N GLU A 15 5.06 2.11 -8.67
CA GLU A 15 4.67 1.28 -7.53
C GLU A 15 4.33 2.14 -6.30
N LEU A 16 5.17 3.11 -5.95
CA LEU A 16 4.92 4.04 -4.85
C LEU A 16 3.63 4.87 -5.05
N THR A 17 3.35 5.30 -6.28
CA THR A 17 2.14 6.05 -6.61
C THR A 17 0.89 5.18 -6.45
N LEU A 18 0.95 3.92 -6.89
CA LEU A 18 -0.13 2.96 -6.74
C LEU A 18 -0.39 2.65 -5.26
N LEU A 19 0.66 2.42 -4.48
CA LEU A 19 0.57 2.17 -3.04
C LEU A 19 -0.03 3.36 -2.27
N ARG A 20 0.26 4.60 -2.69
CA ARG A 20 -0.33 5.80 -2.08
C ARG A 20 -1.82 5.94 -2.38
N ARG A 21 -2.26 5.58 -3.60
CA ARG A 21 -3.69 5.56 -3.96
C ARG A 21 -4.45 4.52 -3.16
N VAL A 22 -3.86 3.34 -2.97
CA VAL A 22 -4.48 2.30 -2.14
C VAL A 22 -4.61 2.78 -0.70
N ARG A 23 -3.58 3.44 -0.14
CA ARG A 23 -3.67 4.04 1.20
C ARG A 23 -4.81 5.04 1.31
N ASP A 24 -4.96 5.93 0.33
CA ASP A 24 -6.07 6.91 0.28
C ASP A 24 -7.44 6.22 0.12
N HIS A 25 -7.52 5.11 -0.61
CA HIS A 25 -8.75 4.32 -0.72
C HIS A 25 -9.09 3.62 0.60
N ILE A 26 -8.10 3.04 1.29
CA ILE A 26 -8.28 2.44 2.63
C ILE A 26 -8.74 3.52 3.62
N ASP A 27 -8.17 4.73 3.55
CA ASP A 27 -8.49 5.88 4.41
C ASP A 27 -9.91 6.44 4.15
N ARG A 28 -10.39 6.35 2.91
CA ARG A 28 -11.76 6.77 2.58
C ARG A 28 -12.80 5.69 2.84
N ASN A 29 -12.44 4.43 2.67
CA ASN A 29 -13.35 3.30 2.74
C ASN A 29 -13.22 2.54 4.08
N HIS A 30 -13.35 3.26 5.19
CA HIS A 30 -13.32 2.71 6.56
C HIS A 30 -14.53 1.79 6.89
N ALA A 31 -15.46 1.60 5.94
CA ALA A 31 -16.65 0.79 6.14
C ALA A 31 -16.31 -0.71 6.00
N CYS A 32 -16.65 -1.48 7.04
CA CYS A 32 -16.41 -2.92 7.10
C CYS A 32 -17.34 -3.69 6.14
N PRO A 33 -16.87 -4.77 5.48
CA PRO A 33 -15.53 -5.38 5.52
C PRO A 33 -14.54 -4.78 4.50
N LEU A 34 -13.27 -4.65 4.91
CA LEU A 34 -12.20 -4.23 4.02
C LEU A 34 -11.95 -5.33 2.97
N ASP A 35 -12.36 -5.07 1.72
CA ASP A 35 -12.25 -6.03 0.64
C ASP A 35 -10.87 -5.89 -0.04
N LEU A 36 -9.97 -6.82 0.27
CA LEU A 36 -8.60 -6.83 -0.28
C LEU A 36 -8.59 -7.03 -1.80
N ASP A 37 -9.60 -7.73 -2.33
CA ASP A 37 -9.75 -7.95 -3.76
C ASP A 37 -10.14 -6.65 -4.47
N ALA A 38 -11.09 -5.90 -3.91
CA ALA A 38 -11.44 -4.56 -4.40
C ALA A 38 -10.23 -3.62 -4.40
N LEU A 39 -9.39 -3.65 -3.35
CA LEU A 39 -8.15 -2.88 -3.32
C LEU A 39 -7.18 -3.33 -4.41
N ALA A 40 -7.00 -4.64 -4.60
CA ALA A 40 -6.13 -5.21 -5.61
C ALA A 40 -6.61 -4.87 -7.05
N GLN A 41 -7.93 -4.85 -7.27
CA GLN A 41 -8.56 -4.42 -8.50
C GLN A 41 -8.27 -2.95 -8.83
N THR A 42 -8.23 -2.04 -7.83
CA THR A 42 -7.91 -0.62 -8.09
C THR A 42 -6.51 -0.41 -8.67
N VAL A 43 -5.57 -1.32 -8.38
CA VAL A 43 -4.19 -1.26 -8.87
C VAL A 43 -3.90 -2.29 -9.96
N ASN A 44 -4.90 -3.03 -10.43
CA ASN A 44 -4.77 -4.10 -11.41
C ASN A 44 -3.68 -5.12 -11.03
N LEU A 45 -3.54 -5.44 -9.75
CA LEU A 45 -2.62 -6.45 -9.25
C LEU A 45 -3.41 -7.61 -8.65
N PRO A 46 -2.89 -8.84 -8.72
CA PRO A 46 -3.46 -9.94 -7.97
C PRO A 46 -3.25 -9.71 -6.47
N THR A 47 -4.28 -10.00 -5.67
CA THR A 47 -4.33 -9.87 -4.21
C THR A 47 -3.05 -10.34 -3.48
N PRO A 48 -2.51 -11.56 -3.72
CA PRO A 48 -1.29 -12.00 -3.04
C PRO A 48 -0.07 -11.13 -3.35
N ARG A 49 0.08 -10.65 -4.58
CA ARG A 49 1.19 -9.75 -4.98
C ARG A 49 1.02 -8.36 -4.39
N PHE A 50 -0.22 -7.88 -4.31
CA PHE A 50 -0.53 -6.62 -3.65
C PHE A 50 -0.18 -6.66 -2.17
N VAL A 51 -0.58 -7.71 -1.44
CA VAL A 51 -0.29 -7.87 -0.01
C VAL A 51 1.23 -7.92 0.24
N ASP A 52 1.96 -8.70 -0.56
CA ASP A 52 3.42 -8.80 -0.44
C ASP A 52 4.10 -7.46 -0.69
N ARG A 53 3.69 -6.72 -1.73
CA ARG A 53 4.22 -5.37 -2.02
C ARG A 53 3.87 -4.34 -0.95
N PHE A 54 2.66 -4.41 -0.41
CA PHE A 54 2.23 -3.52 0.65
C PHE A 54 3.05 -3.75 1.93
N MET A 55 3.29 -5.02 2.27
CA MET A 55 4.18 -5.41 3.37
C MET A 55 5.61 -4.90 3.16
N GLN A 56 6.17 -5.04 1.95
CA GLN A 56 7.52 -4.55 1.65
C GLN A 56 7.64 -3.02 1.79
N ALA A 57 6.58 -2.27 1.47
CA ALA A 57 6.60 -0.81 1.52
C ALA A 57 6.28 -0.23 2.91
N TYR A 58 5.36 -0.83 3.65
CA TYR A 58 4.85 -0.30 4.92
C TYR A 58 5.19 -1.15 6.15
N GLY A 59 5.78 -2.34 5.96
CA GLY A 59 6.14 -3.28 7.03
C GLY A 59 4.95 -3.94 7.74
N LEU A 60 3.72 -3.74 7.25
CA LEU A 60 2.47 -4.18 7.89
C LEU A 60 1.51 -4.74 6.85
N SER A 61 0.65 -5.67 7.27
CA SER A 61 -0.38 -6.20 6.39
C SER A 61 -1.42 -5.11 6.11
N PRO A 62 -2.09 -5.11 4.94
CA PRO A 62 -3.19 -4.16 4.69
C PRO A 62 -4.29 -4.23 5.77
N GLN A 63 -4.56 -5.43 6.31
CA GLN A 63 -5.52 -5.61 7.40
C GLN A 63 -5.04 -5.03 8.73
N ASP A 64 -3.75 -5.20 9.08
CA ASP A 64 -3.16 -4.61 10.29
C ASP A 64 -3.02 -3.09 10.15
N TYR A 65 -2.70 -2.59 8.96
CA TYR A 65 -2.67 -1.17 8.65
C TYR A 65 -4.06 -0.55 8.80
N HIS A 66 -5.11 -1.18 8.24
CA HIS A 66 -6.49 -0.74 8.43
C HIS A 66 -6.91 -0.82 9.92
N ARG A 67 -6.57 -1.91 10.62
CA ARG A 67 -6.86 -2.05 12.07
C ARG A 67 -6.24 -0.90 12.86
N ARG A 68 -5.04 -0.46 12.50
CA ARG A 68 -4.38 0.72 13.08
C ARG A 68 -5.03 2.02 12.64
N ALA A 69 -5.40 2.17 11.36
CA ALA A 69 -6.08 3.36 10.85
C ALA A 69 -7.48 3.60 11.46
N ARG A 70 -8.12 2.54 12.01
CA ARG A 70 -9.33 2.72 12.85
C ARG A 70 -9.08 3.54 14.11
N VAL A 71 -7.82 3.66 14.55
CA VAL A 71 -7.36 4.52 15.65
C VAL A 71 -6.52 5.63 14.98
N PRO A 72 -7.08 6.81 14.73
CA PRO A 72 -6.41 7.83 13.91
C PRO A 72 -4.97 8.11 14.39
N ALA A 73 -4.08 8.33 13.42
CA ALA A 73 -2.63 8.44 13.59
C ALA A 73 -2.14 9.66 14.40
N GLU A 74 -3.02 10.32 15.17
CA GLU A 74 -2.55 11.22 16.24
C GLU A 74 -1.75 10.48 17.32
N HIS A 75 -1.79 9.14 17.36
CA HIS A 75 -1.15 8.33 18.40
C HIS A 75 -0.03 7.36 17.96
N LEU A 76 0.37 7.31 16.68
CA LEU A 76 1.39 6.32 16.26
C LEU A 76 2.36 6.86 15.21
N ILE A 77 3.46 7.45 15.70
CA ILE A 77 4.69 7.64 14.93
C ILE A 77 5.36 6.27 14.78
N PRO A 78 5.55 5.71 13.58
CA PRO A 78 6.36 4.51 13.42
C PRO A 78 7.84 4.89 13.48
N GLU A 79 8.55 4.38 14.50
CA GLU A 79 10.00 4.44 14.61
C GLU A 79 10.65 3.80 13.36
N PRO A 80 11.62 4.47 12.71
CA PRO A 80 12.35 3.89 11.60
C PRO A 80 13.31 2.82 12.15
N ARG A 81 13.33 1.63 11.52
CA ARG A 81 14.34 0.61 11.79
C ARG A 81 15.45 0.70 10.76
#